data_AF-A0A368HEU3-F1
#
_entry.id   AF-A0A368HEU3-F1
#
_cell.length_a   1.000
_cell.length_b   1.000
_cell.length_c   1.000
_cell.angle_alpha   90.00
_cell.angle_beta   90.00
_cell.angle_gamma   90.00
#
_symmetry.space_group_name_H-M   'P 1'
#
loop_
_entity.id
_entity.type
_entity.pdbx_description
1 polymer ?
#
loop_
_entity_poly.entity_id
_entity_poly.type
_entity_poly.pdbx_seq_one_letter_code
_entity_poly.pdbx_strand_id
1 'polypeptide(L)'
;MWPLLGGLAPISGLHFETCYYQAIDYCLTQGIRRFEAGAQGAHKLSRGFLPTPTYSLHWLDHPQFQRAVDDFLARENAGLEMTLNELNEHTPFRRPS
;
A
#
# COMPACT_ATOMS: atom_id res chain seq x y z
N MET A 1 8.36 -15.20 8.50
CA MET A 1 8.76 -15.06 7.08
C MET A 1 9.43 -13.71 6.91
N TRP A 2 10.75 -13.63 7.20
CA TRP A 2 11.55 -12.39 7.23
C TRP A 2 12.85 -12.38 6.37
N PRO A 3 13.26 -13.39 5.57
CA PRO A 3 14.63 -13.35 5.02
C PRO A 3 14.80 -12.57 3.70
N LEU A 4 13.78 -11.94 3.11
CA LEU A 4 13.97 -11.31 1.78
C LEU A 4 14.50 -9.87 1.81
N LEU A 5 14.51 -9.19 2.97
CA LEU A 5 14.98 -7.79 3.09
C LEU A 5 15.95 -7.56 4.26
N GLY A 6 16.40 -8.64 4.92
CA GLY A 6 16.89 -8.59 6.32
C GLY A 6 18.40 -8.64 6.55
N GLY A 7 19.25 -8.56 5.52
CA GLY A 7 20.71 -8.68 5.67
C GLY A 7 21.17 -10.10 6.06
N LEU A 8 22.49 -10.31 6.17
CA LEU A 8 23.09 -11.60 6.55
C LEU A 8 22.82 -11.98 8.03
N ALA A 9 22.33 -11.04 8.83
CA ALA A 9 21.97 -11.22 10.22
C ALA A 9 20.74 -10.36 10.57
N PRO A 10 19.87 -10.80 11.50
CA PRO A 10 18.70 -10.04 11.89
C PRO A 10 19.09 -8.76 12.61
N ILE A 11 18.85 -7.62 11.98
CA ILE A 11 19.06 -6.29 12.56
C ILE A 11 17.69 -5.69 12.90
N SER A 12 17.48 -5.32 14.17
CA SER A 12 16.25 -4.69 14.61
C SER A 12 15.98 -3.39 13.83
N GLY A 13 14.78 -3.25 13.28
CA GLY A 13 14.38 -2.06 12.53
C GLY A 13 14.86 -1.98 11.08
N LEU A 14 15.76 -2.86 10.62
CA LEU A 14 16.41 -2.74 9.31
C LEU A 14 15.43 -2.63 8.13
N HIS A 15 14.36 -3.42 8.13
CA HIS A 15 13.34 -3.35 7.09
C HIS A 15 12.67 -1.97 7.00
N PHE A 16 12.39 -1.33 8.14
CA PHE A 16 11.78 0.01 8.14
C PHE A 16 12.74 1.06 7.60
N GLU A 17 14.00 0.95 8.01
CA GLU A 17 15.06 1.84 7.54
C GLU A 17 15.21 1.76 6.02
N THR A 18 15.36 0.55 5.49
CA THR A 18 15.63 0.34 4.06
C THR A 18 14.39 0.49 3.17
N CYS A 19 13.20 0.19 3.68
CA CYS A 19 11.98 0.16 2.86
C CYS A 19 11.15 1.45 2.98
N TYR A 20 11.31 2.25 4.04
CA TYR A 20 10.53 3.48 4.23
C TYR A 20 11.42 4.69 4.47
N TYR A 21 12.23 4.70 5.53
CA TYR A 21 12.86 5.94 6.00
C TYR A 21 13.88 6.50 5.02
N GLN A 22 14.77 5.67 4.48
CA GLN A 22 15.75 6.11 3.48
C GLN A 22 15.09 6.67 2.22
N ALA A 23 14.02 6.03 1.73
CA ALA A 23 13.32 6.48 0.53
C ALA A 23 12.50 7.76 0.77
N ILE A 24 11.86 7.89 1.94
CA ILE A 24 11.15 9.11 2.33
C ILE A 24 12.14 10.28 2.46
N ASP A 25 13.27 10.08 3.13
CA ASP A 25 14.31 11.11 3.27
C ASP A 25 14.84 11.55 1.90
N TYR A 26 15.11 10.59 1.02
CA TYR A 26 15.47 10.88 -0.37
C TYR A 26 14.39 11.74 -1.06
N CYS A 27 13.11 11.36 -0.99
CA CYS A 27 12.04 12.13 -1.59
C CYS A 27 11.97 13.56 -1.04
N LEU A 28 12.14 13.75 0.27
CA LEU A 28 12.16 15.07 0.91
C LEU A 28 13.35 15.91 0.42
N THR A 29 14.55 15.34 0.37
CA THR A 29 15.75 16.06 -0.08
C THR A 29 15.68 16.47 -1.55
N GLN A 30 15.06 15.64 -2.39
CA GLN A 30 14.94 15.90 -3.83
C GLN A 30 13.66 16.66 -4.20
N GLY A 31 12.81 17.01 -3.23
CA GLY A 31 11.52 17.67 -3.49
C GLY A 31 10.50 16.80 -4.23
N ILE A 32 10.65 15.47 -4.20
CA ILE A 32 9.69 14.52 -4.73
C ILE A 32 8.48 14.47 -3.79
N ARG A 33 7.31 14.85 -4.30
CA ARG A 33 6.10 15.02 -3.47
C ARG A 33 5.37 13.74 -3.09
N ARG A 34 5.70 12.61 -3.71
CA ARG A 34 4.98 11.34 -3.54
C ARG A 34 5.95 10.19 -3.36
N PHE A 35 5.77 9.47 -2.26
CA PHE A 35 6.42 8.19 -1.97
C PHE A 35 5.34 7.13 -1.78
N GLU A 36 5.52 5.96 -2.38
CA GLU A 36 4.59 4.83 -2.24
C GLU A 36 5.30 3.65 -1.58
N ALA A 37 4.80 3.25 -0.42
CA ALA A 37 5.32 2.11 0.34
C ALA A 37 4.89 0.73 -0.24
N GLY A 38 4.34 0.69 -1.45
CA GLY A 38 3.71 -0.48 -2.10
C GLY A 38 2.30 -0.80 -1.59
N ALA A 39 1.67 -1.83 -2.16
CA ALA A 39 0.35 -2.32 -1.74
C ALA A 39 0.49 -3.41 -0.66
N GLN A 40 0.25 -3.08 0.62
CA GLN A 40 0.22 -4.06 1.71
C GLN A 40 -0.72 -3.58 2.83
N GLY A 41 -1.16 -4.50 3.69
CA GLY A 41 -2.33 -4.35 4.56
C GLY A 41 -2.32 -3.21 5.60
N ALA A 42 -3.39 -3.19 6.40
CA ALA A 42 -3.79 -2.10 7.30
C ALA A 42 -2.73 -1.60 8.29
N HIS A 43 -1.70 -2.40 8.60
CA HIS A 43 -0.59 -2.02 9.47
C HIS A 43 0.23 -0.82 8.95
N LYS A 44 0.04 -0.41 7.69
CA LYS A 44 0.63 0.79 7.10
C LYS A 44 0.00 2.09 7.60
N LEU A 45 -1.26 2.03 8.04
CA LEU A 45 -1.98 3.19 8.55
C LEU A 45 -1.30 3.77 9.80
N SER A 46 -0.92 2.91 10.74
CA SER A 46 -0.18 3.32 11.95
C SER A 46 1.22 3.86 11.66
N ARG A 47 1.74 3.67 10.44
CA ARG A 47 3.03 4.18 9.97
C ARG A 47 2.89 5.48 9.16
N GLY A 48 1.69 6.05 9.09
CA GLY A 48 1.41 7.31 8.40
C GLY A 48 1.09 7.18 6.92
N PHE A 49 0.94 5.97 6.38
CA PHE A 49 0.49 5.77 4.99
C PHE A 49 -1.02 5.67 4.93
N LEU A 50 -1.65 6.69 4.36
CA LEU A 50 -3.10 6.75 4.21
C LEU A 50 -3.60 5.77 3.14
N PRO A 51 -4.77 5.13 3.36
CA PRO A 51 -5.35 4.23 2.39
C PRO A 51 -5.70 5.03 1.12
N THR A 52 -5.09 4.63 0.01
CA THR A 52 -5.27 5.30 -1.29
C THR A 52 -5.62 4.23 -2.33
N PRO A 53 -6.69 4.42 -3.14
CA PRO A 53 -6.97 3.54 -4.26
C PRO A 53 -5.79 3.50 -5.23
N THR A 54 -5.33 2.30 -5.57
CA THR A 54 -4.29 2.08 -6.58
C THR A 54 -4.87 1.23 -7.69
N TYR A 55 -4.66 1.66 -8.93
CA TYR A 55 -5.21 1.01 -10.12
C TYR A 55 -4.08 0.35 -10.91
N SER A 56 -4.38 -0.77 -11.53
CA SER A 56 -3.50 -1.46 -12.46
C SER A 56 -4.29 -1.86 -13.70
N LEU A 57 -3.61 -1.90 -14.85
CA LEU A 57 -4.21 -2.26 -16.12
C LEU A 57 -3.64 -3.60 -16.57
N HIS A 58 -4.52 -4.56 -16.85
CA HIS A 58 -4.15 -5.90 -17.28
C HIS A 58 -4.89 -6.22 -18.57
N TRP A 59 -4.15 -6.71 -19.57
CA TRP A 59 -4.77 -7.28 -20.77
C TRP A 59 -4.91 -8.79 -20.60
N LEU A 60 -6.13 -9.29 -20.82
CA LEU A 60 -6.46 -10.69 -20.70
C LEU A 60 -6.93 -11.20 -22.06
N ASP A 61 -6.12 -12.04 -22.70
CA ASP A 61 -6.39 -12.53 -24.06
C ASP A 61 -7.62 -13.46 -24.13
N HIS A 62 -7.77 -14.34 -23.14
CA HIS A 62 -8.83 -15.34 -23.15
C HIS A 62 -10.17 -14.79 -22.63
N PRO A 63 -11.24 -14.73 -23.45
CA PRO A 63 -12.49 -14.04 -23.06
C PRO A 63 -13.19 -14.62 -21.84
N GLN A 64 -13.06 -15.92 -21.59
CA GLN A 64 -13.65 -16.56 -20.41
C GLN A 64 -12.91 -16.15 -19.13
N PHE A 65 -11.60 -15.93 -19.23
CA PHE A 65 -10.80 -15.50 -18.08
C PHE A 65 -11.05 -14.03 -17.76
N GLN A 66 -11.19 -13.18 -18.79
CA GLN A 66 -11.60 -11.79 -18.63
C GLN A 66 -12.93 -11.68 -17.87
N ARG A 67 -13.96 -12.43 -18.29
CA ARG A 67 -15.26 -12.44 -17.58
C ARG A 67 -15.14 -12.88 -16.12
N ALA A 68 -14.34 -13.91 -15.84
CA ALA A 68 -14.15 -14.38 -14.47
C ALA A 68 -13.49 -13.30 -13.57
N VAL A 69 -12.54 -12.53 -14.12
CA VAL A 69 -11.91 -11.40 -13.42
C VAL A 69 -12.91 -10.26 -13.25
N ASP A 70 -13.68 -9.91 -14.28
CA ASP A 70 -14.70 -8.85 -14.20
C ASP A 70 -15.77 -9.15 -13.13
N ASP A 71 -16.28 -10.40 -13.10
CA ASP A 71 -17.27 -10.85 -12.11
C ASP A 71 -16.71 -10.87 -10.67
N PHE A 72 -15.41 -11.11 -10.52
CA PHE A 72 -14.73 -10.99 -9.23
C PHE A 72 -14.60 -9.53 -8.82
N LEU A 73 -14.11 -8.66 -9.71
CA LEU A 73 -13.90 -7.23 -9.43
C LEU A 73 -15.22 -6.52 -9.09
N ALA A 74 -16.33 -6.89 -9.75
CA ALA A 74 -17.65 -6.33 -9.44
C ALA A 74 -18.07 -6.54 -7.98
N ARG A 75 -17.69 -7.67 -7.37
CA ARG A 75 -17.96 -7.98 -5.96
C ARG A 75 -16.90 -7.39 -5.03
N GLU A 76 -15.63 -7.50 -5.42
CA GLU A 76 -14.51 -7.04 -4.60
C GLU A 76 -14.50 -5.52 -4.43
N ASN A 77 -14.85 -4.75 -5.46
CA ASN A 77 -14.86 -3.29 -5.41
C ASN A 77 -15.75 -2.74 -4.28
N ALA A 78 -16.91 -3.35 -4.04
CA ALA A 78 -17.79 -2.94 -2.95
C ALA A 78 -17.15 -3.17 -1.57
N GLY A 79 -16.49 -4.33 -1.39
CA GLY A 79 -15.77 -4.63 -0.14
C GLY A 79 -14.55 -3.73 0.07
N LEU A 80 -13.86 -3.37 -1.02
CA LEU A 80 -12.73 -2.46 -0.99
C LEU A 80 -13.15 -1.05 -0.58
N GLU A 81 -14.25 -0.52 -1.13
CA GLU A 81 -14.78 0.80 -0.74
C GLU A 81 -15.15 0.86 0.75
N MET A 82 -15.82 -0.17 1.27
CA MET A 82 -16.12 -0.27 2.71
C MET A 82 -14.83 -0.24 3.55
N THR A 83 -13.85 -1.07 3.18
CA THR A 83 -12.56 -1.15 3.87
C THR A 83 -11.81 0.19 3.84
N LEU A 84 -11.83 0.90 2.71
CA LEU A 84 -11.21 2.22 2.59
C LEU A 84 -11.88 3.24 3.50
N ASN A 85 -13.21 3.24 3.60
CA ASN A 85 -13.94 4.13 4.49
C ASN A 85 -13.59 3.87 5.96
N GLU A 86 -13.64 2.61 6.40
CA GLU A 86 -13.27 2.20 7.76
C GLU A 86 -11.84 2.64 8.11
N LEU A 87 -10.86 2.41 7.21
CA LEU A 87 -9.48 2.82 7.46
C LEU A 87 -9.32 4.35 7.52
N ASN A 88 -10.10 5.10 6.73
CA ASN A 88 -10.07 6.57 6.76
C ASN A 88 -10.72 7.16 8.03
N GLU A 89 -11.61 6.44 8.69
CA GLU A 89 -12.14 6.84 10.00
C GLU A 89 -11.09 6.70 11.12
N HIS A 90 -10.09 5.84 10.92
CA HIS A 90 -9.04 5.51 11.88
C HIS A 90 -7.67 6.11 11.55
N THR A 91 -7.60 7.19 10.76
CA THR A 91 -6.31 7.82 10.43
C THR A 91 -5.57 8.31 11.68
N PRO A 92 -4.23 8.21 11.71
CA PRO A 92 -3.43 8.65 12.86
C PRO A 92 -3.27 10.18 12.94
N PHE A 93 -3.75 10.92 11.93
CA PHE A 93 -3.59 12.36 11.85
C PHE A 93 -4.76 13.09 12.50
N ARG A 94 -4.43 14.19 13.19
CA ARG A 94 -5.45 15.09 13.73
C ARG A 94 -6.21 15.73 12.57
N ARG A 95 -7.54 15.76 12.64
CA ARG A 95 -8.36 16.52 11.69
C ARG A 95 -8.01 18.00 11.77
N PRO A 96 -7.80 18.69 10.62
CA PRO A 96 -7.56 20.13 10.63
C PRO A 96 -8.76 20.84 11.26
N SER A 97 -8.47 21.79 12.16
CA SER A 97 -9.44 22.65 12.84
C SER A 97 -9.95 23.77 11.95
#